data_AF-A0A1M5B6B0-F1
#
_entry.id   AF-A0A1M5B6B0-F1
#
_cell.length_a   1.000
_cell.length_b   1.000
_cell.length_c   1.000
_cell.angle_alpha   90.00
_cell.angle_beta   90.00
_cell.angle_gamma   90.00
#
_symmetry.space_group_name_H-M   'P 1'
#
loop_
_entity.id
_entity.type
_entity.pdbx_description
1 polymer ?
#
loop_
_entity_poly.entity_id
_entity_poly.type
_entity_poly.pdbx_seq_one_letter_code
_entity_poly.pdbx_strand_id
1 'polypeptide(L)' 'MFSLDSLKMVGTLGAGKNLVGLVMAPDKVTYKVKPGDYMGQSDGRVTGVFEDRIELVELVPDGAGGWLERPARLALDN' A
#
# COMPACT_ATOMS: atom_id res chain seq x y z
N MET A 1 -8.99 10.31 -2.08
CA MET A 1 -7.73 9.56 -2.24
C MET A 1 -6.70 10.17 -1.31
N PHE A 2 -5.91 9.35 -0.62
CA PHE A 2 -4.97 9.76 0.42
C PHE A 2 -3.54 9.47 -0.02
N SER A 3 -2.58 10.31 0.37
CA SER A 3 -1.16 10.05 0.11
C SER A 3 -0.72 8.79 0.87
N LEU A 4 0.25 8.05 0.33
CA LEU A 4 0.72 6.81 0.95
C LEU A 4 1.23 7.00 2.39
N ASP A 5 1.87 8.14 2.66
CA ASP A 5 2.37 8.54 3.98
C ASP A 5 1.26 8.73 5.04
N SER A 6 0.04 9.02 4.60
CA SER A 6 -1.12 9.21 5.47
C SER A 6 -1.89 7.90 5.72
N LEU A 7 -1.56 6.84 4.99
CA LEU A 7 -2.07 5.50 5.23
C LEU A 7 -1.26 4.83 6.34
N LYS A 8 -1.91 3.95 7.11
CA LYS A 8 -1.27 3.19 8.18
C LYS A 8 -1.57 1.72 8.01
N MET A 9 -0.56 0.86 7.94
CA MET A 9 -0.78 -0.58 8.06
C MET A 9 -1.07 -0.88 9.53
N VAL A 10 -2.23 -1.48 9.80
CA VAL A 10 -2.68 -1.77 11.16
C VAL A 10 -2.71 -3.26 11.47
N GLY A 11 -2.30 -4.10 10.52
CA GLY A 11 -2.16 -5.53 10.73
C GLY A 11 -2.34 -6.35 9.46
N THR A 12 -2.51 -7.65 9.67
CA THR A 12 -2.85 -8.61 8.62
C THR A 12 -3.99 -9.51 9.08
N LEU A 13 -4.62 -10.18 8.13
CA LEU A 13 -5.63 -11.21 8.38
C LEU A 13 -5.37 -12.42 7.49
N GLY A 14 -5.54 -13.63 8.05
CA GLY A 14 -5.25 -14.87 7.34
C GLY A 14 -3.81 -15.33 7.52
N ALA A 15 -3.40 -16.29 6.70
CA ALA A 15 -2.06 -16.88 6.75
C ALA A 15 -1.65 -17.46 5.38
N GLY A 16 -0.34 -17.60 5.18
CA GLY A 16 0.23 -18.16 3.96
C GLY A 16 -0.22 -17.42 2.71
N LYS A 17 -0.74 -18.15 1.72
CA LYS A 17 -1.18 -17.58 0.43
C LYS A 17 -2.43 -16.69 0.52
N ASN A 18 -3.15 -16.75 1.64
CA ASN A 18 -4.39 -15.99 1.85
C ASN A 18 -4.17 -14.77 2.78
N LEU A 19 -2.92 -14.40 3.04
CA LEU A 19 -2.61 -13.24 3.87
C LEU A 19 -3.08 -11.96 3.18
N VAL A 20 -3.88 -11.16 3.89
CA VAL A 20 -4.33 -9.83 3.44
C VAL A 20 -3.83 -8.75 4.40
N GLY A 21 -3.47 -7.59 3.85
CA GLY A 21 -3.04 -6.43 4.62
C GLY A 21 -4.24 -5.60 5.06
N LEU A 22 -4.16 -5.03 6.26
CA LEU A 22 -5.15 -4.09 6.77
C LEU A 22 -4.55 -2.69 6.79
N VAL A 23 -5.16 -1.76 6.06
CA VAL A 23 -4.67 -0.38 5.92
C VAL A 23 -5.76 0.58 6.39
N MET A 24 -5.45 1.38 7.40
CA MET A 24 -6.30 2.46 7.88
C MET A 24 -5.98 3.76 7.14
N ALA A 25 -7.01 4.38 6.59
CA ALA A 25 -6.92 5.71 5.99
C ALA A 25 -7.17 6.81 7.05
N PRO A 26 -6.83 8.09 6.75
CA PRO A 26 -7.06 9.21 7.66
C PRO A 26 -8.50 9.39 8.15
N ASP A 27 -9.48 8.93 7.36
CA ASP A 27 -10.91 8.91 7.71
C ASP A 27 -11.30 7.84 8.73
N LYS A 28 -10.32 7.08 9.25
CA LYS A 28 -10.49 5.96 10.20
C LYS A 28 -11.19 4.73 9.61
N VAL A 29 -11.32 4.66 8.28
CA VAL A 29 -11.78 3.46 7.60
C VAL A 29 -10.61 2.51 7.36
N THR A 30 -10.80 1.24 7.70
CA THR A 30 -9.83 0.17 7.43
C THR A 30 -10.20 -0.58 6.16
N TYR A 31 -9.27 -0.62 5.22
CA TYR A 31 -9.37 -1.34 3.96
C TYR A 31 -8.54 -2.62 4.00
N LYS A 32 -9.03 -3.66 3.31
CA LYS A 32 -8.28 -4.89 3.07
C LYS A 32 -7.56 -4.76 1.73
N VAL A 33 -6.30 -5.15 1.69
CA VAL A 33 -5.49 -5.14 0.47
C VAL A 33 -4.79 -6.48 0.25
N LYS A 34 -4.63 -6.86 -1.01
CA LYS A 34 -3.88 -8.04 -1.47
C LYS A 34 -2.98 -7.65 -2.65
N PRO A 35 -1.99 -8.50 -3.02
CA PRO A 35 -1.22 -8.27 -4.24
C PRO A 35 -2.13 -8.06 -5.46
N GLY A 36 -1.85 -7.00 -6.23
CA GLY A 36 -2.64 -6.56 -7.37
C GLY A 36 -3.67 -5.47 -7.07
N ASP A 37 -3.99 -5.20 -5.81
CA ASP A 37 -4.83 -4.05 -5.43
C ASP A 37 -4.04 -2.73 -5.56
N TYR A 38 -4.77 -1.62 -5.54
CA TYR A 38 -4.20 -0.26 -5.64
C TYR A 38 -4.58 0.56 -4.42
N MET A 39 -3.64 1.38 -3.95
CA MET A 39 -3.85 2.31 -2.84
C MET A 39 -2.98 3.55 -2.99
N GLY A 40 -3.32 4.60 -2.23
CA GLY A 40 -2.61 5.88 -2.32
C GLY A 40 -3.09 6.77 -3.47
N GLN A 41 -2.53 7.98 -3.57
CA GLN A 41 -2.80 8.94 -4.65
C GLN A 41 -1.98 8.69 -5.91
N SER A 42 -0.86 7.96 -5.80
CA SER A 42 0.09 7.71 -6.89
C SER A 42 -0.10 6.33 -7.54
N ASP A 43 -1.34 5.85 -7.60
CA ASP A 43 -1.69 4.52 -8.13
C ASP A 43 -0.78 3.40 -7.61
N GLY A 44 -0.57 3.39 -6.29
CA GLY A 44 0.32 2.46 -5.60
C GLY A 44 -0.18 1.02 -5.73
N ARG A 45 0.40 0.24 -6.64
CA ARG A 45 0.05 -1.16 -6.87
C ARG A 45 0.73 -2.03 -5.84
N VAL A 46 -0.06 -2.76 -5.04
CA VAL A 46 0.45 -3.71 -4.05
C VAL A 46 1.15 -4.87 -4.75
N THR A 47 2.42 -5.08 -4.43
CA THR A 47 3.23 -6.18 -4.95
C THR A 47 3.37 -7.33 -3.97
N GLY A 48 3.22 -7.05 -2.67
CA GLY A 48 3.35 -8.07 -1.62
C GLY A 48 2.70 -7.65 -0.30
N VAL A 49 2.21 -8.63 0.44
CA VAL A 49 1.70 -8.47 1.81
C VAL A 49 2.48 -9.42 2.71
N PHE A 50 3.01 -8.89 3.81
CA PHE A 50 3.76 -9.62 4.82
C PHE A 50 3.20 -9.26 6.20
N GLU A 51 3.58 -10.02 7.23
CA GLU A 51 3.09 -9.81 8.60
C GLU A 51 3.49 -8.43 9.16
N ASP A 52 4.64 -7.89 8.74
CA ASP A 52 5.24 -6.67 9.25
C ASP A 52 5.19 -5.48 8.28
N ARG A 53 4.77 -5.70 7.02
CA ARG A 53 4.74 -4.65 6.00
C ARG A 53 3.85 -5.01 4.79
N ILE A 54 3.48 -3.98 4.05
CA ILE A 54 2.94 -4.08 2.70
C ILE A 54 3.95 -3.44 1.73
N GLU A 55 4.25 -4.13 0.64
CA GLU A 55 5.12 -3.64 -0.43
C GLU A 55 4.27 -3.23 -1.64
N LEU A 56 4.66 -2.13 -2.28
CA LEU A 56 3.96 -1.59 -3.43
C LEU A 56 4.89 -0.80 -4.36
N VAL A 57 4.38 -0.50 -5.56
CA VAL A 57 5.04 0.37 -6.54
C VAL A 57 4.11 1.53 -6.86
N GLU A 58 4.60 2.75 -6.69
CA GLU A 58 3.91 3.99 -7.06
C GLU A 58 4.33 4.44 -8.46
N LEU A 59 3.43 5.11 -9.17
CA LEU A 59 3.73 5.84 -10.39
C LEU A 59 3.93 7.31 -10.07
N VAL A 60 5.13 7.82 -10.34
CA VAL A 60 5.48 9.22 -10.12
C VAL A 60 5.87 9.90 -11.43
N PRO A 61 5.53 11.18 -11.65
CA PRO A 61 5.96 11.91 -12.84
C PRO A 61 7.48 11.98 -12.94
N ASP A 62 8.01 11.77 -14.15
CA ASP A 62 9.47 11.83 -14.41
C ASP A 62 10.00 13.25 -14.65
N GLY A 63 9.12 14.25 -14.76
CA GLY A 63 9.44 15.64 -15.07
C GLY A 63 9.59 15.96 -16.57
N ALA A 64 9.51 14.95 -17.45
CA ALA A 64 9.58 15.05 -18.91
C ALA A 64 8.26 14.66 -19.60
N GLY A 65 7.21 14.37 -18.83
CA GLY A 65 5.89 13.99 -19.33
C GLY A 65 5.61 12.48 -19.30
N GLY A 66 6.54 11.69 -18.75
CA GLY A 66 6.40 10.26 -18.51
C GLY A 66 6.17 9.92 -17.04
N TRP A 67 6.21 8.61 -16.76
CA TRP A 67 6.00 8.04 -15.43
C TRP A 67 7.17 7.13 -15.07
N LEU A 68 7.57 7.16 -13.80
CA LEU A 68 8.55 6.25 -13.21
C LEU A 68 7.88 5.39 -12.15
N GLU A 69 8.28 4.12 -12.11
CA GLU A 69 7.94 3.22 -11.02
C GLU A 69 8.85 3.48 -9.81
N ARG A 70 8.24 3.80 -8.66
CA ARG A 70 8.94 4.00 -7.39
C ARG A 70 8.53 2.93 -6.38
N PRO A 71 9.44 2.02 -5.98
CA PRO A 71 9.16 1.10 -4.90
C PRO A 71 8.88 1.84 -3.59
N ALA A 72 7.84 1.43 -2.89
CA ALA A 72 7.47 1.94 -1.58
C ALA A 72 7.04 0.80 -0.65
N ARG A 73 7.05 1.08 0.65
CA ARG A 73 6.66 0.13 1.69
C ARG A 73 5.87 0.83 2.78
N LEU A 74 4.84 0.16 3.27
CA LEU A 74 4.07 0.58 4.43
C LEU A 74 4.35 -0.42 5.55
N ALA A 75 5.13 -0.01 6.55
CA ALA A 75 5.43 -0.85 7.72
C ALA A 75 4.21 -0.90 8.65
N LEU A 76 4.07 -2.02 9.38
CA LEU A 76 3.10 -2.14 10.46
C LEU A 76 3.32 -1.03 11.48
N ASP A 77 2.27 -0.26 11.76
CA ASP A 77 2.26 0.77 12.80
C ASP A 77 2.29 0.06 14.17
N ASN A 78 3.24 0.42 15.03
CA ASN A 78 3.42 -0.13 16.37
C ASN A 78 2.56 0.60 17.42
#